data_AF-A0A6N6RNT2-F1
#
_entry.id   AF-A0A6N6RNT2-F1
#
_cell.length_a   1.000
_cell.length_b   1.000
_cell.length_c   1.000
_cell.angle_alpha   90.00
_cell.angle_beta   90.00
_cell.angle_gamma   90.00
#
_symmetry.space_group_name_H-M   'P 1'
#
loop_
_entity.id
_entity.type
_entity.pdbx_description
1 polymer ?
#
loop_
_entity_poly.entity_id
_entity_poly.type
_entity_poly.pdbx_seq_one_letter_code
_entity_poly.pdbx_strand_id
1 'polypeptide(L)'
;MKRDMDLIRNIMLFLEEQVNPSMQNIEISDTAQHIIDSHVALLIEAELLYGEVGAELGTNPAIPSYVTVYRISWQGYEFIDNFRNEEIWNTFKTEFKEMSFSSLTTIGKQLVEGFAKTKIEALLKGFEVPV
;
A
#
# COMPACT_ATOMS: atom_id res chain seq x y z
N MET A 1 9.02 7.48 -14.61
CA MET A 1 9.28 6.35 -13.70
C MET A 1 8.17 5.32 -13.85
N LYS A 2 8.44 4.03 -13.64
CA LYS A 2 7.39 2.99 -13.60
C LYS A 2 6.89 2.88 -12.16
N ARG A 3 5.57 2.85 -11.94
CA ARG A 3 4.95 2.63 -10.63
C ARG A 3 5.22 1.19 -10.18
N ASP A 4 5.96 1.03 -9.09
CA ASP A 4 6.24 -0.27 -8.47
C ASP A 4 5.28 -0.52 -7.29
N MET A 5 4.39 -1.50 -7.46
CA MET A 5 3.35 -1.82 -6.48
C MET A 5 3.91 -2.60 -5.28
N ASP A 6 4.97 -3.39 -5.45
CA ASP A 6 5.64 -4.06 -4.33
C ASP A 6 6.33 -3.01 -3.44
N LEU A 7 6.99 -2.02 -4.05
CA LEU A 7 7.58 -0.92 -3.31
C LEU A 7 6.52 -0.08 -2.57
N ILE A 8 5.39 0.24 -3.22
CA ILE A 8 4.28 0.95 -2.57
C ILE A 8 3.79 0.19 -1.32
N ARG A 9 3.55 -1.12 -1.45
CA ARG A 9 3.09 -1.95 -0.32
C ARG A 9 4.12 -1.92 0.81
N ASN A 10 5.40 -2.07 0.48
CA ASN A 10 6.47 -2.11 1.47
C ASN A 10 6.64 -0.76 2.19
N ILE A 11 6.52 0.37 1.48
CA ILE A 11 6.48 1.72 2.08
C ILE A 11 5.34 1.83 3.08
N MET A 12 4.13 1.44 2.68
CA MET A 12 2.94 1.56 3.53
C MET A 12 3.04 0.68 4.79
N LEU A 13 3.52 -0.56 4.67
CA LEU A 13 3.75 -1.45 5.81
C LEU A 13 4.85 -0.91 6.74
N PHE A 14 5.96 -0.42 6.19
CA PHE A 14 7.03 0.19 6.97
C PHE A 14 6.53 1.41 7.77
N LEU A 15 5.78 2.30 7.11
CA LEU A 15 5.23 3.49 7.75
C LEU A 15 4.27 3.18 8.90
N GLU A 16 3.55 2.05 8.82
CA GLU A 16 2.65 1.62 9.88
C GLU A 16 3.38 1.07 11.12
N GLU A 17 4.46 0.31 10.92
CA GLU A 17 5.26 -0.26 12.00
C GLU A 17 5.99 0.83 12.82
N GLN A 18 6.33 1.92 12.16
CA GLN A 18 6.99 3.06 12.78
C GLN A 18 5.94 3.96 13.44
N VAL A 19 5.74 3.78 14.74
CA VAL A 19 4.72 4.42 15.59
C VAL A 19 4.73 5.97 15.58
N ASN A 20 5.67 6.62 14.88
CA ASN A 20 5.77 8.08 14.80
C ASN A 20 5.79 8.58 13.34
N PRO A 21 4.76 9.33 12.90
CA PRO A 21 4.60 9.67 11.50
C PRO A 21 5.38 10.91 11.06
N SER A 22 6.35 11.39 11.85
CA SER A 22 7.28 12.46 11.46
C SER A 22 8.63 11.87 11.05
N MET A 23 8.65 11.11 9.96
CA MET A 23 9.86 10.48 9.45
C MET A 23 10.43 11.24 8.26
N GLN A 24 11.71 11.59 8.37
CA GLN A 24 12.48 12.20 7.29
C GLN A 24 13.20 11.17 6.42
N ASN A 25 13.37 9.93 6.88
CA ASN A 25 14.08 8.86 6.16
C ASN A 25 13.27 7.56 6.19
N ILE A 26 12.69 7.17 5.05
CA ILE A 26 12.11 5.84 4.83
C ILE A 26 13.21 4.99 4.21
N GLU A 27 13.69 3.99 4.95
CA GLU A 27 14.71 3.05 4.48
C GLU A 27 14.06 1.71 4.14
N ILE A 28 14.05 1.38 2.84
CA ILE A 28 13.62 0.07 2.35
C ILE A 28 14.83 -0.58 1.70
N SER A 29 15.15 -1.82 2.12
CA SER A 29 16.33 -2.57 1.67
C SER A 29 16.50 -2.49 0.16
N ASP A 30 17.74 -2.26 -0.26
CA ASP A 30 18.20 -2.29 -1.65
C ASP A 30 17.50 -1.31 -2.62
N THR A 31 16.74 -0.34 -2.11
CA THR A 31 16.07 0.68 -2.92
C THR A 31 16.73 2.03 -2.73
N ALA A 32 17.12 2.69 -3.83
CA ALA A 32 17.72 4.01 -3.77
C ALA A 32 16.71 5.06 -3.27
N GLN A 33 17.15 5.99 -2.41
CA GLN A 33 16.28 6.97 -1.75
C GLN A 33 15.41 7.77 -2.73
N HIS A 34 15.97 8.24 -3.84
CA HIS A 34 15.22 9.00 -4.86
C HIS A 34 14.05 8.19 -5.48
N ILE A 35 14.16 6.86 -5.52
CA ILE A 35 13.07 5.99 -5.98
C ILE A 35 11.99 5.92 -4.91
N ILE A 36 12.38 5.80 -3.63
CA ILE A 36 11.45 5.81 -2.49
C ILE A 36 10.69 7.14 -2.46
N ASP A 37 11.40 8.28 -2.51
CA ASP A 37 10.81 9.62 -2.46
C ASP A 37 9.79 9.83 -3.58
N SER A 38 10.10 9.41 -4.81
CA SER A 38 9.16 9.44 -5.92
C SER A 38 7.90 8.60 -5.67
N HIS A 39 7.99 7.45 -5.00
CA HIS A 39 6.81 6.64 -4.65
C HIS A 39 6.03 7.23 -3.47
N VAL A 40 6.68 7.85 -2.50
CA VAL A 40 6.01 8.55 -1.41
C VAL A 40 5.24 9.76 -1.95
N ALA A 41 5.79 10.49 -2.92
CA ALA A 41 5.09 11.57 -3.60
C ALA A 41 3.80 11.07 -4.29
N LEU A 42 3.85 9.91 -4.97
CA LEU A 42 2.65 9.29 -5.55
C LEU A 42 1.61 8.88 -4.48
N LEU A 43 2.06 8.43 -3.31
CA LEU A 43 1.16 8.06 -2.21
C LEU A 43 0.49 9.28 -1.55
N ILE A 44 1.18 10.42 -1.52
CA ILE A 44 0.59 11.71 -1.13
C ILE A 44 -0.41 12.19 -2.17
N GLU A 45 -0.07 12.11 -3.47
CA GLU A 45 -0.98 12.45 -4.57
C GLU A 45 -2.24 11.56 -4.58
N ALA A 46 -2.09 10.29 -4.21
CA ALA A 46 -3.20 9.33 -4.09
C ALA A 46 -3.99 9.44 -2.78
N GLU A 47 -3.69 10.44 -1.93
CA GLU A 47 -4.34 10.68 -0.64
C GLU A 47 -4.23 9.52 0.36
N LEU A 48 -3.28 8.59 0.18
CA LEU A 48 -2.99 7.52 1.15
C LEU A 48 -2.11 8.02 2.29
N LEU A 49 -1.28 9.02 2.01
CA LEU A 49 -0.43 9.69 2.98
C LEU A 49 -0.78 11.17 3.02
N TYR A 50 -0.71 11.75 4.21
CA TYR A 50 -0.60 13.19 4.38
C TYR A 50 0.87 13.55 4.51
N GLY A 51 1.32 14.50 3.72
CA GLY A 51 2.72 14.90 3.67
C GLY A 51 2.93 16.14 2.81
N GLU A 52 4.19 16.54 2.71
CA GLU A 52 4.65 17.63 1.86
C GLU A 52 5.66 17.11 0.86
N VAL A 53 5.52 17.56 -0.39
CA VAL A 53 6.44 17.26 -1.48
C VAL A 53 7.11 18.55 -1.88
N GLY A 54 8.44 18.60 -1.74
CA GLY A 54 9.25 19.74 -2.14
C GLY A 54 9.27 19.90 -3.66
N ALA A 55 9.06 21.13 -4.11
CA ALA A 55 9.17 21.48 -5.53
C ALA A 55 10.56 21.11 -6.09
N GLU A 56 10.56 20.67 -7.35
CA GLU A 56 11.75 20.17 -8.06
C GLU A 56 12.88 21.21 -8.07
N LEU A 57 14.08 20.81 -7.64
CA LEU A 57 15.30 21.63 -7.74
C LEU A 57 16.28 21.10 -8.80
N GLY A 58 15.92 20.05 -9.56
CA GLY A 58 16.81 19.30 -10.45
C GLY A 58 16.33 19.16 -11.90
N THR A 59 17.10 18.45 -12.72
CA THR A 59 16.84 18.23 -14.16
C THR A 59 15.83 17.14 -14.48
N ASN A 60 15.36 16.39 -13.48
CA ASN A 60 14.35 15.33 -13.64
C ASN A 60 13.09 15.68 -12.85
N PRO A 61 11.98 16.02 -13.53
CA PRO A 61 10.74 16.40 -12.87
C PRO A 61 10.05 15.23 -12.14
N ALA A 62 10.50 14.00 -12.36
CA ALA A 62 9.96 12.84 -11.66
C ALA A 62 10.54 12.63 -10.25
N ILE A 63 11.53 13.43 -9.83
CA ILE A 63 12.23 13.26 -8.54
C ILE A 63 12.01 14.51 -7.69
N PRO A 64 11.26 14.43 -6.58
CA PRO A 64 11.06 15.56 -5.68
C PRO A 64 12.37 15.93 -4.98
N SER A 65 12.52 17.21 -4.60
CA SER A 65 13.71 17.68 -3.87
C SER A 65 13.76 17.20 -2.43
N TYR A 66 12.59 17.01 -1.82
CA TYR A 66 12.39 16.35 -0.54
C TYR A 66 10.95 15.81 -0.46
N VAL A 67 10.72 14.84 0.41
CA VAL A 67 9.37 14.40 0.80
C VAL A 67 9.33 14.28 2.32
N THR A 68 8.26 14.79 2.92
CA THR A 68 7.98 14.61 4.35
C THR A 68 6.63 13.95 4.50
N VAL A 69 6.59 12.83 5.23
CA VAL A 69 5.32 12.22 5.64
C VAL A 69 4.93 12.80 6.99
N TYR A 70 3.64 13.11 7.16
CA TYR A 70 3.05 13.62 8.41
C TYR A 70 2.18 12.59 9.11
N ARG A 71 1.47 11.74 8.35
CA ARG A 71 0.65 10.61 8.82
C ARG A 71 0.08 9.79 7.67
N ILE A 72 -0.32 8.56 7.98
CA ILE A 72 -1.13 7.71 7.10
C ILE A 72 -2.59 8.21 7.16
N SER A 73 -3.27 8.28 6.00
CA SER A 73 -4.69 8.60 5.94
C SER A 73 -5.56 7.40 6.33
N TRP A 74 -6.86 7.60 6.52
CA TRP A 74 -7.78 6.48 6.78
C TRP A 74 -7.77 5.49 5.62
N GLN A 75 -7.81 6.01 4.39
CA GLN A 75 -7.71 5.23 3.15
C GLN A 75 -6.35 4.52 3.04
N GLY A 76 -5.28 5.12 3.56
CA GLY A 76 -3.98 4.49 3.70
C GLY A 76 -4.01 3.25 4.59
N TYR A 77 -4.68 3.32 5.74
CA TYR A 77 -4.88 2.16 6.61
C TYR A 77 -5.76 1.08 5.94
N GLU A 78 -6.85 1.46 5.27
CA GLU A 78 -7.67 0.49 4.51
C GLU A 78 -6.85 -0.21 3.41
N PHE A 79 -5.98 0.54 2.72
CA PHE A 79 -5.07 -0.04 1.74
C PHE A 79 -4.14 -1.08 2.40
N ILE A 80 -3.53 -0.72 3.53
CA ILE A 80 -2.65 -1.62 4.28
C ILE A 80 -3.40 -2.89 4.69
N ASP A 81 -4.58 -2.76 5.28
CA ASP A 81 -5.38 -3.91 5.75
C ASP A 81 -5.77 -4.84 4.60
N ASN A 82 -6.13 -4.29 3.44
CA ASN A 82 -6.47 -5.09 2.26
C ASN A 82 -5.28 -5.88 1.71
N PHE A 83 -4.08 -5.30 1.74
CA PHE A 83 -2.90 -5.88 1.12
C PHE A 83 -1.86 -6.46 2.10
N ARG A 84 -2.12 -6.45 3.41
CA ARG A 84 -1.24 -7.09 4.41
C ARG A 84 -1.18 -8.59 4.19
N ASN A 85 -2.30 -9.22 3.86
CA ASN A 85 -2.37 -10.66 3.69
C ASN A 85 -1.61 -11.09 2.40
N GLU A 86 -0.60 -11.96 2.57
CA GLU A 86 0.23 -12.45 1.46
C GLU A 86 -0.55 -13.25 0.40
N GLU A 87 -1.59 -13.98 0.79
CA GLU A 87 -2.45 -14.70 -0.17
C GLU A 87 -3.20 -13.71 -1.07
N ILE A 88 -3.81 -12.69 -0.46
CA ILE A 88 -4.50 -11.61 -1.18
C ILE A 88 -3.51 -10.84 -2.07
N TRP A 89 -2.32 -10.52 -1.55
CA TRP A 89 -1.27 -9.82 -2.30
C TRP A 89 -0.80 -10.62 -3.52
N ASN A 90 -0.59 -11.93 -3.36
CA ASN A 90 -0.12 -12.77 -4.46
C ASN A 90 -1.20 -12.98 -5.52
N THR A 91 -2.46 -13.20 -5.13
CA THR A 91 -3.59 -13.22 -6.09
C THR A 91 -3.66 -11.90 -6.86
N PHE A 92 -3.51 -10.79 -6.15
CA PHE A 92 -3.51 -9.47 -6.75
C PHE A 92 -2.39 -9.28 -7.79
N LYS A 93 -1.15 -9.64 -7.45
CA LYS A 93 0.01 -9.49 -8.34
C LYS A 93 -0.10 -10.34 -9.61
N THR A 94 -0.69 -11.53 -9.51
CA THR A 94 -0.83 -12.44 -10.65
C THR A 94 -1.92 -11.95 -11.62
N GLU A 95 -3.06 -11.50 -11.08
CA GLU A 95 -4.26 -11.27 -11.89
C GLU A 95 -4.48 -9.80 -12.30
N PHE A 96 -3.94 -8.82 -11.55
CA PHE A 96 -4.37 -7.41 -11.66
C PHE A 96 -3.23 -6.38 -11.74
N LYS A 97 -2.02 -6.81 -12.10
CA LYS A 97 -0.78 -6.01 -12.09
C LYS A 97 -0.84 -4.68 -12.87
N GLU A 98 -1.63 -4.62 -13.94
CA GLU A 98 -1.67 -3.48 -14.87
C GLU A 98 -2.83 -2.50 -14.61
N MET A 99 -3.59 -2.67 -13.53
CA MET A 99 -4.78 -1.84 -13.28
C MET A 99 -4.47 -0.49 -12.62
N SER A 100 -5.34 0.50 -12.81
CA SER A 100 -5.22 1.83 -12.18
C SER A 100 -5.43 1.73 -10.67
N PHE A 101 -4.84 2.66 -9.90
CA PHE A 101 -4.87 2.64 -8.42
C PHE A 101 -6.29 2.51 -7.83
N SER A 102 -7.25 3.25 -8.37
CA SER A 102 -8.66 3.18 -7.94
C SER A 102 -9.30 1.81 -8.18
N SER A 103 -8.91 1.11 -9.25
CA SER A 103 -9.32 -0.26 -9.48
C SER A 103 -8.62 -1.24 -8.53
N LEU A 104 -7.35 -0.99 -8.18
CA LEU A 104 -6.60 -1.84 -7.24
C LEU A 104 -7.27 -1.85 -5.86
N THR A 105 -7.64 -0.69 -5.31
CA THR A 105 -8.29 -0.62 -4.00
C THR A 105 -9.64 -1.32 -3.99
N THR A 106 -10.42 -1.15 -5.06
CA THR A 106 -11.72 -1.81 -5.22
C THR A 106 -11.58 -3.33 -5.25
N ILE A 107 -10.63 -3.86 -6.03
CA ILE A 107 -10.39 -5.29 -6.14
C ILE A 107 -9.81 -5.87 -4.85
N GLY A 108 -8.87 -5.17 -4.20
CA GLY A 108 -8.33 -5.58 -2.91
C GLY A 108 -9.43 -5.79 -1.88
N LYS A 109 -10.37 -4.83 -1.78
CA LYS A 109 -11.54 -4.94 -0.92
C LYS A 109 -12.42 -6.17 -1.29
N GLN A 110 -12.71 -6.36 -2.58
CA GLN A 110 -13.50 -7.52 -3.03
C GLN A 110 -12.83 -8.85 -2.72
N LEU A 111 -11.50 -8.93 -2.85
CA LEU A 111 -10.74 -10.12 -2.47
C LEU A 111 -10.87 -10.37 -0.98
N VAL A 112 -10.65 -9.37 -0.12
CA VAL A 112 -10.81 -9.50 1.34
C VAL A 112 -12.20 -10.01 1.69
N GLU A 113 -13.26 -9.43 1.11
CA GLU A 113 -14.64 -9.85 1.33
C GLU A 113 -14.88 -11.31 0.89
N GLY A 114 -14.37 -11.69 -0.29
CA GLY A 114 -14.44 -13.06 -0.79
C GLY A 114 -13.75 -14.07 0.13
N PHE A 115 -12.52 -13.76 0.55
CA PHE A 115 -11.75 -14.60 1.48
C PHE A 115 -12.43 -14.70 2.86
N ALA A 116 -12.98 -13.60 3.37
CA ALA A 116 -13.74 -13.60 4.61
C ALA A 116 -15.00 -14.48 4.49
N LYS A 117 -15.73 -14.39 3.38
CA LYS A 117 -16.90 -15.23 3.11
C LYS A 117 -16.54 -16.72 3.09
N THR A 118 -15.46 -17.10 2.38
CA THR A 118 -14.99 -18.50 2.35
C THR A 118 -14.62 -19.00 3.75
N LYS A 119 -13.95 -18.17 4.57
CA LYS A 119 -13.64 -18.51 5.96
C LYS A 119 -14.89 -18.69 6.81
N ILE A 120 -15.89 -17.81 6.67
CA ILE A 120 -17.18 -17.92 7.38
C ILE A 120 -17.89 -19.21 6.99
N GLU A 121 -17.97 -19.54 5.70
CA GLU A 121 -18.60 -20.77 5.23
C GLU A 121 -17.90 -22.03 5.78
N ALA A 122 -16.57 -22.02 5.83
CA ALA A 122 -15.79 -23.11 6.41
C ALA A 122 -16.04 -23.26 7.92
N LEU A 123 -16.10 -22.14 8.66
CA LEU A 123 -16.40 -22.15 10.09
C LEU A 123 -17.81 -22.70 10.36
N LEU A 124 -18.82 -22.25 9.60
CA LEU A 124 -20.20 -22.72 9.74
C LEU A 124 -20.34 -24.23 9.49
N LYS A 125 -19.65 -24.79 8.49
CA LYS A 125 -19.61 -26.25 8.26
C LYS A 125 -18.96 -27.01 9.42
N GLY A 126 -17.99 -26.40 10.11
CA GLY A 126 -17.38 -26.97 11.30
C GLY A 126 -18.27 -26.96 12.55
N PHE A 127 -19.36 -26.17 12.56
CA PHE A 127 -20.35 -26.13 13.64
C PHE A 127 -21.53 -27.09 13.44
N GLU A 128 -21.64 -27.77 12.30
CA GLU A 128 -22.62 -28.85 12.12
C GLU A 128 -22.25 -30.01 13.06
N VAL A 129 -22.95 -30.11 14.19
CA VAL A 129 -22.82 -31.19 15.17
C VAL A 129 -23.14 -32.50 14.47
N PRO A 130 -22.30 -33.55 14.57
CA PRO A 130 -22.61 -34.84 13.97
C PRO A 130 -23.92 -35.38 14.58
N VAL A 131 -24.89 -35.67 13.70
CA VAL A 131 -26.20 -36.26 14.02
C VAL A 131 -26.05 -37.68 14.53
#